data_AF-A0A2N2BI49-F1
#
_entry.id   AF-A0A2N2BI49-F1
#
_cell.length_a   1.000
_cell.length_b   1.000
_cell.length_c   1.000
_cell.angle_alpha   90.00
_cell.angle_beta   90.00
_cell.angle_gamma   90.00
#
_symmetry.space_group_name_H-M   'P 1'
#
loop_
_entity.id
_entity.type
_entity.pdbx_description
1 polymer ?
#
loop_
_entity_poly.entity_id
_entity_poly.type
_entity_poly.pdbx_seq_one_letter_code
_entity_poly.pdbx_strand_id
1 'polypeptide(L)'
;MADLKYIFSSLLVSIAIVVVLFIGSLQLVIFNDVLFKWHYETHQITETTKMTVPDLMAVTDQLLEYIKDNEDHMVIESSIDGVNQEVFGEREKAHMIDVKNLYIGARNMQWLSLFLLISFIGYGIIKSKIILSEILMRIRYVMPFLLTIMIGIGILFALDFNKYFTLFHELFFSNDLWLLDPKTDIMINMVPEVYFYTVVMMSLFLFLIGIIITVISVTVIGKRIKADTRPLVHIKR
;
A
#
# COMPACT_ATOMS: atom_id res chain seq x y z
N MET A 1 14.35 -24.05 -23.79
CA MET A 1 15.35 -23.10 -23.24
C MET A 1 15.10 -21.65 -23.65
N ALA A 2 14.64 -21.35 -24.88
CA ALA A 2 14.32 -19.97 -25.30
C ALA A 2 13.23 -19.27 -24.46
N ASP A 3 12.26 -20.02 -23.92
CA ASP A 3 11.19 -19.46 -23.08
C ASP A 3 11.61 -19.02 -21.67
N LEU A 4 12.71 -19.57 -21.15
CA LEU A 4 13.17 -19.23 -19.80
C LEU A 4 14.01 -17.94 -19.76
N LYS A 5 14.57 -17.53 -20.91
CA LYS A 5 15.52 -16.43 -21.03
C LYS A 5 15.02 -15.11 -20.43
N TYR A 6 13.72 -14.83 -20.60
CA TYR A 6 13.12 -13.56 -20.17
C TYR A 6 12.27 -13.69 -18.91
N ILE A 7 12.10 -14.90 -18.36
CA ILE A 7 11.25 -15.14 -17.18
C ILE A 7 11.81 -14.40 -15.97
N PHE A 8 13.12 -14.43 -15.75
CA PHE A 8 13.74 -13.73 -14.63
C PHE A 8 13.52 -12.21 -14.69
N SER A 9 13.77 -11.58 -15.84
CA SER A 9 13.50 -10.14 -16.02
C SER A 9 12.00 -9.82 -15.85
N SER A 10 11.12 -10.71 -16.34
CA SER A 10 9.67 -10.56 -16.17
C SER A 10 9.25 -10.65 -14.71
N LEU A 11 9.90 -11.51 -13.91
CA LEU A 11 9.69 -11.60 -12.47
C LEU A 11 10.09 -10.31 -11.77
N LEU A 12 11.27 -9.75 -12.07
CA LEU A 12 11.71 -8.48 -11.47
C LEU A 12 10.76 -7.33 -11.79
N VAL A 13 10.34 -7.22 -13.06
CA VAL A 13 9.33 -6.22 -13.48
C VAL A 13 7.99 -6.45 -12.78
N SER A 14 7.57 -7.70 -12.62
CA SER A 14 6.31 -8.05 -11.93
C SER A 14 6.37 -7.71 -10.45
N ILE A 15 7.50 -7.95 -9.77
CA ILE A 15 7.71 -7.56 -8.37
C ILE A 15 7.61 -6.05 -8.22
N ALA A 16 8.28 -5.28 -9.09
CA ALA A 16 8.20 -3.82 -9.06
C ALA A 16 6.74 -3.33 -9.28
N ILE A 17 5.99 -3.94 -10.21
CA ILE A 17 4.57 -3.64 -10.41
C ILE A 17 3.76 -3.92 -9.14
N VAL A 18 3.96 -5.08 -8.51
CA VAL A 18 3.27 -5.48 -7.27
C VAL A 18 3.57 -4.48 -6.15
N VAL A 19 4.83 -4.12 -5.94
CA VAL A 19 5.24 -3.13 -4.93
C VAL A 19 4.55 -1.79 -5.16
N VAL A 20 4.58 -1.29 -6.40
CA VAL A 20 3.98 0.00 -6.76
C VAL A 20 2.48 0.02 -6.49
N LEU A 21 1.77 -1.00 -6.95
CA LEU A 21 0.32 -1.08 -6.83
C LEU A 21 -0.13 -1.38 -5.40
N PHE A 22 0.59 -2.24 -4.68
CA PHE A 22 0.23 -2.59 -3.31
C PHE A 22 0.38 -1.38 -2.39
N ILE A 23 1.54 -0.71 -2.42
CA ILE A 23 1.77 0.48 -1.60
C ILE A 23 0.84 1.62 -2.04
N GLY A 24 0.60 1.79 -3.35
CA GLY A 24 -0.34 2.78 -3.86
C GLY A 24 -1.77 2.52 -3.37
N SER A 25 -2.21 1.27 -3.35
CA SER A 25 -3.54 0.89 -2.84
C SER A 25 -3.68 1.12 -1.34
N LEU A 26 -2.63 0.93 -0.55
CA LEU A 26 -2.61 1.27 0.87
C LEU A 26 -2.73 2.78 1.07
N GLN A 27 -1.94 3.58 0.35
CA GLN A 27 -1.98 5.04 0.45
C GLN A 27 -3.35 5.61 0.07
N LEU A 28 -3.98 5.09 -1.00
CA LEU A 28 -5.31 5.54 -1.42
C LEU A 28 -6.41 5.29 -0.38
N VAL A 29 -6.22 4.30 0.49
CA VAL A 29 -7.20 3.92 1.53
C VAL A 29 -6.88 4.58 2.85
N ILE A 30 -5.62 4.60 3.28
CA ILE A 30 -5.17 5.20 4.54
C ILE A 30 -5.37 6.72 4.51
N PHE A 31 -5.11 7.40 3.39
CA PHE A 31 -5.28 8.85 3.28
C PHE A 31 -6.65 9.26 2.72
N ASN A 32 -7.70 8.53 3.11
CA ASN A 32 -9.05 8.76 2.64
C ASN A 32 -9.95 9.31 3.76
N ASP A 33 -10.21 10.62 3.73
CA ASP A 33 -11.02 11.30 4.74
C ASP A 33 -12.46 10.78 4.80
N VAL A 34 -13.01 10.34 3.66
CA VAL A 34 -14.36 9.76 3.60
C VAL A 34 -14.41 8.44 4.38
N LEU A 35 -13.37 7.62 4.30
CA LEU A 35 -13.27 6.38 5.06
C LEU A 35 -13.16 6.64 6.56
N PHE A 36 -12.33 7.60 6.98
CA PHE A 36 -12.22 7.98 8.39
C PHE A 36 -13.53 8.51 8.94
N LYS A 37 -14.18 9.42 8.22
CA LYS A 37 -15.47 9.96 8.62
C LYS A 37 -16.53 8.86 8.75
N TRP A 38 -16.64 7.98 7.75
CA TRP A 38 -17.54 6.83 7.79
C TRP A 38 -17.24 5.92 8.99
N HIS A 39 -15.96 5.66 9.27
CA HIS A 39 -15.54 4.86 10.41
C HIS A 39 -15.98 5.48 11.74
N TYR A 40 -15.72 6.77 11.95
CA TYR A 40 -16.09 7.50 13.16
C TYR A 40 -17.60 7.58 13.38
N GLU A 41 -18.37 7.76 12.31
CA GLU A 41 -19.84 7.81 12.36
C GLU A 41 -20.47 6.42 12.60
N THR A 42 -19.84 5.35 12.13
CA THR A 42 -20.43 3.99 12.16
C THR A 42 -20.08 3.21 13.42
N HIS A 43 -18.90 3.43 14.02
CA HIS A 43 -18.37 2.57 15.09
C HIS A 43 -18.37 3.21 16.48
N GLN A 44 -19.22 4.22 16.72
CA GLN A 44 -19.38 4.87 18.04
C GLN A 44 -18.06 5.37 18.65
N ILE A 45 -17.11 5.80 17.81
CA ILE A 45 -15.77 6.20 18.25
C ILE A 45 -15.83 7.43 19.19
N THR A 46 -16.83 8.29 19.01
CA THR A 46 -17.08 9.43 19.90
C THR A 46 -17.42 9.01 21.34
N GLU A 47 -17.97 7.81 21.54
CA GLU A 47 -18.31 7.31 22.88
C GLU A 47 -17.08 6.82 23.64
N THR A 48 -16.10 6.23 22.94
CA THR A 48 -14.86 5.72 23.54
C THR A 48 -13.82 6.82 23.73
N THR A 49 -13.69 7.74 22.78
CA THR A 49 -12.69 8.82 22.84
C THR A 49 -13.18 10.07 23.55
N LYS A 50 -14.50 10.23 23.73
CA LYS A 50 -15.14 11.46 24.23
C LYS A 50 -14.85 12.70 23.39
N MET A 51 -14.60 12.51 22.11
CA MET A 51 -14.36 13.57 21.13
C MET A 51 -15.50 13.65 20.12
N THR A 52 -15.75 14.83 19.57
CA THR A 52 -16.72 14.97 18.47
C THR A 52 -16.13 14.48 17.15
N VAL A 53 -16.97 14.15 16.15
CA VAL A 53 -16.47 13.75 14.81
C VAL A 53 -15.60 14.85 14.16
N PRO A 54 -15.97 16.15 14.20
CA PRO A 54 -15.09 17.21 13.73
C PRO A 54 -13.73 17.23 14.41
N ASP A 55 -13.68 17.04 15.73
CA ASP A 55 -12.43 16.99 16.50
C ASP A 55 -11.58 15.78 16.10
N LEU A 56 -12.19 14.59 15.99
CA LEU A 56 -11.52 13.37 15.54
C LEU A 56 -10.93 13.53 14.13
N MET A 57 -11.66 14.15 13.21
CA MET A 57 -11.16 14.43 11.86
C MET A 57 -9.97 15.39 11.90
N ALA A 58 -10.06 16.50 12.65
CA ALA A 58 -8.97 17.46 12.77
C ALA A 58 -7.69 16.88 13.40
N VAL A 59 -7.85 15.98 14.37
CA VAL A 59 -6.72 15.23 14.97
C VAL A 59 -6.13 14.25 13.96
N THR A 60 -7.00 13.54 13.22
CA THR A 60 -6.58 12.59 12.19
C THR A 60 -5.79 13.30 11.09
N ASP A 61 -6.24 14.46 10.62
CA ASP A 61 -5.56 15.22 9.58
C ASP A 61 -4.13 15.58 10.00
N GLN A 62 -3.95 16.10 11.21
CA GLN A 62 -2.64 16.42 11.76
C GLN A 62 -1.76 15.17 11.94
N LEU A 63 -2.34 14.05 12.40
CA LEU A 63 -1.65 12.77 12.51
C LEU A 63 -1.16 12.28 11.14
N LEU A 64 -1.99 12.38 10.09
CA LEU A 64 -1.61 11.96 8.74
C LEU A 64 -0.54 12.89 8.14
N GLU A 65 -0.58 14.19 8.41
CA GLU A 65 0.50 15.12 8.00
C GLU A 65 1.83 14.81 8.68
N TYR A 66 1.81 14.44 9.97
CA TYR A 66 2.99 13.92 10.67
C TYR A 66 3.53 12.63 10.02
N ILE A 67 2.68 11.64 9.75
CA ILE A 67 3.08 10.40 9.07
C ILE A 67 3.66 10.67 7.68
N LYS A 68 3.10 11.65 6.94
CA LYS A 68 3.58 12.05 5.61
C LYS A 68 4.95 12.74 5.62
N ASP A 69 5.48 13.05 6.80
CA ASP A 69 6.71 13.82 7.02
C ASP A 69 6.55 15.31 6.67
N ASN A 70 5.34 15.85 6.81
CA ASN A 70 5.07 17.28 6.62
C ASN A 70 5.09 18.06 7.94
N GLU A 71 5.08 17.35 9.09
CA GLU A 71 5.23 17.90 10.44
C GLU A 71 6.34 17.15 11.20
N ASP A 72 7.15 17.91 11.94
CA ASP A 72 8.31 17.38 12.68
C ASP A 72 7.90 16.74 14.02
N HIS A 73 6.86 17.26 14.64
CA HIS A 73 6.43 16.87 15.99
C HIS A 73 4.95 16.49 16.00
N MET A 74 4.63 15.43 16.74
CA MET A 74 3.27 14.96 16.94
C MET A 74 2.72 15.53 18.26
N VAL A 75 2.52 16.86 18.32
CA VAL A 75 1.85 17.54 19.44
C VAL A 75 0.50 18.01 18.93
N ILE A 76 -0.55 17.23 19.23
CA ILE A 76 -1.89 17.46 18.71
C ILE A 76 -2.83 17.68 19.88
N GLU A 77 -3.43 18.88 19.95
CA GLU A 77 -4.38 19.25 20.99
C GLU A 77 -5.81 19.16 20.49
N SER A 78 -6.72 18.70 21.35
CA SER A 78 -8.16 18.68 21.05
C SER A 78 -8.99 18.67 22.33
N SER A 79 -10.30 18.85 22.18
CA SER A 79 -11.27 18.79 23.28
C SER A 79 -11.70 17.35 23.53
N ILE A 80 -11.31 16.80 24.68
CA ILE A 80 -11.71 15.47 25.14
C ILE A 80 -12.60 15.67 26.36
N ASP A 81 -13.87 15.25 26.27
CA ASP A 81 -14.89 15.46 27.32
C ASP A 81 -15.03 16.94 27.74
N GLY A 82 -14.86 17.86 26.78
CA GLY A 82 -14.94 19.31 27.02
C GLY A 82 -13.67 19.96 27.58
N VAL A 83 -12.59 19.19 27.79
CA VAL A 83 -11.30 19.68 28.27
C VAL A 83 -10.28 19.66 27.13
N ASN A 84 -9.71 20.81 26.82
CA ASN A 84 -8.60 20.91 25.87
C ASN A 84 -7.32 20.34 26.49
N GLN A 85 -6.76 19.33 25.84
CA GLN A 85 -5.52 18.68 26.23
C GLN A 85 -4.83 18.05 25.02
N GLU A 86 -3.57 17.63 25.19
CA GLU A 86 -2.86 16.84 24.19
C GLU A 86 -3.53 15.45 24.07
N VAL A 87 -3.76 15.01 22.84
CA VAL A 87 -4.55 13.79 22.57
C VAL A 87 -3.74 12.52 22.77
N PHE A 88 -2.45 12.55 22.47
CA PHE A 88 -1.60 11.36 22.45
C PHE A 88 -0.52 11.41 23.52
N GLY A 89 -0.38 10.32 24.28
CA GLY A 89 0.66 10.16 25.28
C GLY A 89 2.04 9.86 24.69
N GLU A 90 3.07 9.79 25.55
CA GLU A 90 4.45 9.54 25.12
C GLU A 90 4.65 8.19 24.42
N ARG A 91 3.97 7.13 24.89
CA ARG A 91 4.06 5.79 24.28
C ARG A 91 3.49 5.78 22.86
N GLU A 92 2.34 6.41 22.68
CA GLU A 92 1.66 6.58 21.41
C GLU A 92 2.52 7.36 20.41
N LYS A 93 3.08 8.50 20.85
CA LYS A 93 4.00 9.31 20.03
C LYS A 93 5.25 8.51 19.64
N ALA A 94 5.84 7.76 20.58
CA ALA A 94 7.00 6.92 20.31
C ALA A 94 6.68 5.81 19.28
N HIS A 95 5.52 5.16 19.40
CA HIS A 95 5.06 4.19 18.40
C HIS A 95 4.87 4.85 17.02
N MET A 96 4.31 6.06 16.97
CA MET A 96 4.07 6.75 15.70
C MET A 96 5.35 7.21 14.99
N ILE A 97 6.46 7.39 15.71
CA ILE A 97 7.78 7.56 15.08
C ILE A 97 8.13 6.29 14.26
N ASP A 98 7.93 5.11 14.84
CA ASP A 98 8.19 3.84 14.14
C ASP A 98 7.27 3.68 12.92
N VAL A 99 5.98 4.00 13.07
CA VAL A 99 4.99 3.95 11.97
C VAL A 99 5.35 4.94 10.85
N LYS A 100 5.75 6.17 11.20
CA LYS A 100 6.21 7.19 10.24
C LYS A 100 7.42 6.68 9.45
N ASN A 101 8.41 6.12 10.12
CA ASN A 101 9.60 5.57 9.47
C ASN A 101 9.27 4.38 8.55
N LEU A 102 8.38 3.48 8.98
CA LEU A 102 7.90 2.37 8.17
C LEU A 102 7.17 2.86 6.91
N TYR A 103 6.29 3.85 7.06
CA TYR A 103 5.57 4.47 5.94
C TYR A 103 6.52 5.16 4.95
N ILE A 104 7.46 5.97 5.42
CA ILE A 104 8.45 6.65 4.57
C ILE A 104 9.32 5.62 3.84
N GLY A 105 9.76 4.56 4.52
CA GLY A 105 10.49 3.45 3.91
C GLY A 105 9.71 2.78 2.79
N ALA A 106 8.44 2.46 3.03
CA ALA A 106 7.54 1.89 2.02
C ALA A 106 7.34 2.86 0.83
N ARG A 107 7.09 4.14 1.10
CA ARG A 107 6.95 5.19 0.07
C ARG A 107 8.21 5.32 -0.78
N ASN A 108 9.39 5.29 -0.18
CA ASN A 108 10.66 5.36 -0.90
C ASN A 108 10.88 4.11 -1.78
N MET A 109 10.53 2.92 -1.28
CA MET A 109 10.57 1.68 -2.05
C MET A 109 9.62 1.73 -3.25
N GLN A 110 8.43 2.33 -3.08
CA GLN A 110 7.48 2.56 -4.16
C GLN A 110 8.05 3.51 -5.23
N TRP A 111 8.62 4.65 -4.83
CA TRP A 111 9.25 5.60 -5.76
C TRP A 111 10.42 4.99 -6.52
N LEU A 112 11.27 4.23 -5.84
CA LEU A 112 12.37 3.50 -6.47
C LEU A 112 11.84 2.49 -7.49
N SER A 113 10.79 1.74 -7.13
CA SER A 113 10.17 0.76 -8.04
C SER A 113 9.55 1.43 -9.26
N LEU A 114 8.87 2.57 -9.09
CA LEU A 114 8.34 3.39 -10.19
C LEU A 114 9.46 3.88 -11.11
N PHE A 115 10.53 4.42 -10.54
CA PHE A 115 11.69 4.89 -11.30
C PHE A 115 12.29 3.76 -12.12
N LEU A 116 12.54 2.59 -11.51
CA LEU A 116 13.08 1.42 -12.21
C LEU A 116 12.16 0.93 -13.33
N LEU A 117 10.83 0.93 -13.13
CA LEU A 117 9.87 0.58 -14.17
C LEU A 117 9.91 1.56 -15.35
N ILE A 118 9.90 2.86 -15.08
CA ILE A 118 9.96 3.90 -16.11
C ILE A 118 11.29 3.81 -16.88
N SER A 119 12.42 3.69 -16.17
CA SER A 119 13.74 3.52 -16.80
C SER A 119 13.81 2.24 -17.64
N PHE A 120 13.27 1.12 -17.15
CA PHE A 120 13.23 -0.14 -17.90
C PHE A 120 12.41 -0.02 -19.19
N ILE A 121 11.21 0.57 -19.11
CA ILE A 121 10.34 0.79 -20.28
C ILE A 121 11.03 1.73 -21.27
N GLY A 122 11.55 2.87 -20.80
CA GLY A 122 12.25 3.85 -21.64
C GLY A 122 13.47 3.25 -22.35
N TYR A 123 14.31 2.53 -21.60
CA TYR A 123 15.46 1.81 -22.17
C TYR A 123 15.02 0.77 -23.20
N GLY A 124 13.99 -0.04 -22.89
CA GLY A 124 13.45 -1.05 -23.79
C GLY A 124 12.93 -0.46 -25.11
N ILE A 125 12.24 0.69 -25.06
CA ILE A 125 11.75 1.39 -26.25
C ILE A 125 12.89 1.90 -27.13
N ILE A 126 13.95 2.44 -26.52
CA ILE A 126 15.09 3.04 -27.25
C ILE A 126 16.03 1.96 -27.81
N LYS A 127 16.31 0.90 -27.04
CA LYS A 127 17.37 -0.07 -27.39
C LYS A 127 16.86 -1.35 -28.04
N SER A 128 15.75 -1.92 -27.57
CA SER A 128 15.24 -3.17 -28.13
C SER A 128 13.77 -3.40 -27.80
N LYS A 129 12.90 -2.90 -28.69
CA LYS A 129 11.45 -3.12 -28.63
C LYS A 129 11.08 -4.61 -28.63
N ILE A 130 11.87 -5.45 -29.30
CA ILE A 130 11.67 -6.91 -29.33
C ILE A 130 11.86 -7.52 -27.93
N ILE A 131 12.97 -7.20 -27.24
CA ILE A 131 13.24 -7.71 -25.89
C ILE A 131 12.19 -7.20 -24.91
N LEU A 132 11.84 -5.90 -24.99
CA LEU A 132 10.79 -5.30 -24.15
C LEU A 132 9.46 -6.04 -24.32
N SER A 133 9.04 -6.29 -25.56
CA SER A 133 7.81 -7.03 -25.87
C SER A 133 7.81 -8.45 -25.28
N GLU A 134 8.93 -9.19 -25.41
CA GLU A 134 9.05 -10.55 -24.86
C GLU A 134 8.94 -10.56 -23.33
N ILE A 135 9.53 -9.57 -22.65
CA ILE A 135 9.41 -9.44 -21.19
C ILE A 135 7.97 -9.11 -20.78
N LEU A 136 7.35 -8.08 -21.39
CA LEU A 136 5.98 -7.68 -21.06
C LEU A 136 4.97 -8.81 -21.28
N MET A 137 5.12 -9.58 -22.37
CA MET A 137 4.25 -10.71 -22.66
C MET A 137 4.38 -11.87 -21.66
N ARG A 138 5.52 -11.98 -20.97
CA ARG A 138 5.79 -13.07 -20.02
C ARG A 138 5.37 -12.75 -18.59
N ILE A 139 5.06 -11.49 -18.28
CA ILE A 139 4.45 -11.08 -17.00
C ILE A 139 3.22 -11.95 -16.67
N ARG A 140 2.37 -12.27 -17.68
CA ARG A 140 1.17 -13.11 -17.48
C ARG A 140 1.45 -14.53 -16.95
N TYR A 141 2.67 -15.05 -17.09
CA TYR A 141 3.05 -16.36 -16.58
C TYR A 141 3.59 -16.29 -15.15
N VAL A 142 4.16 -15.16 -14.75
CA VAL A 142 4.77 -14.98 -13.43
C VAL A 142 3.81 -14.34 -12.43
N MET A 143 2.98 -13.40 -12.89
CA MET A 143 2.04 -12.67 -12.04
C MET A 143 1.05 -13.57 -11.26
N PRO A 144 0.52 -14.68 -11.82
CA PRO A 144 -0.36 -15.57 -11.05
C PRO A 144 0.28 -16.15 -9.78
N PHE A 145 1.58 -16.43 -9.82
CA PHE A 145 2.32 -16.90 -8.64
C PHE A 145 2.41 -15.81 -7.57
N LEU A 146 2.78 -14.58 -7.94
CA LEU A 146 2.84 -13.45 -7.01
C LEU A 146 1.45 -13.12 -6.44
N LEU A 147 0.41 -13.17 -7.26
CA LEU A 147 -0.97 -12.99 -6.84
C LEU A 147 -1.43 -14.06 -5.85
N THR A 148 -1.03 -15.31 -6.05
CA THR A 148 -1.36 -16.40 -5.13
C THR A 148 -0.78 -16.12 -3.74
N ILE A 149 0.45 -15.62 -3.68
CA ILE A 149 1.08 -15.21 -2.41
C ILE A 149 0.29 -14.06 -1.77
N MET A 150 -0.02 -13.00 -2.53
CA MET A 150 -0.73 -11.84 -1.97
C MET A 150 -2.15 -12.15 -1.51
N ILE A 151 -2.88 -12.95 -2.29
CA ILE A 151 -4.22 -13.44 -1.92
C ILE A 151 -4.12 -14.33 -0.69
N GLY A 152 -3.09 -15.20 -0.62
CA GLY A 152 -2.82 -16.01 0.56
C GLY A 152 -2.67 -15.15 1.82
N ILE A 153 -1.82 -14.11 1.77
CA ILE A 153 -1.65 -13.15 2.87
C ILE A 153 -2.99 -12.50 3.23
N GLY A 154 -3.76 -12.05 2.24
CA GLY A 154 -5.09 -11.49 2.46
C GLY A 154 -6.06 -12.43 3.17
N ILE A 155 -6.09 -13.71 2.77
CA ILE A 155 -6.91 -14.75 3.40
C ILE A 155 -6.47 -14.96 4.84
N LEU A 156 -5.17 -14.95 5.14
CA LEU A 156 -4.67 -15.07 6.51
C LEU A 156 -5.24 -13.95 7.38
N PHE A 157 -5.10 -12.68 6.96
CA PHE A 157 -5.68 -11.53 7.66
C PHE A 157 -7.22 -11.62 7.79
N ALA A 158 -7.91 -12.20 6.81
CA ALA A 158 -9.36 -12.36 6.88
C ALA A 158 -9.81 -13.47 7.86
N LEU A 159 -8.98 -14.49 8.08
CA LEU A 159 -9.30 -15.60 8.98
C LEU A 159 -9.05 -15.28 10.45
N ASP A 160 -7.97 -14.55 10.74
CA ASP A 160 -7.55 -14.21 12.10
C ASP A 160 -6.78 -12.89 12.11
N PHE A 161 -7.52 -11.78 12.02
CA PHE A 161 -6.92 -10.46 11.87
C PHE A 161 -5.98 -10.14 13.03
N ASN A 162 -6.41 -10.37 14.27
CA ASN A 162 -5.63 -10.09 15.47
C ASN A 162 -4.26 -10.77 15.43
N LYS A 163 -4.21 -12.08 15.14
CA LYS A 163 -2.96 -12.83 15.06
C LYS A 163 -2.00 -12.28 14.00
N TYR A 164 -2.48 -12.01 12.78
CA TYR A 164 -1.61 -11.54 11.71
C TYR A 164 -1.26 -10.05 11.83
N PHE A 165 -2.09 -9.26 12.51
CA PHE A 165 -1.77 -7.91 12.92
C PHE A 165 -0.65 -7.92 13.98
N THR A 166 -0.72 -8.80 14.99
CA THR A 166 0.38 -9.01 15.95
C THR A 166 1.65 -9.44 15.25
N LEU A 167 1.60 -10.45 14.37
CA LEU A 167 2.77 -10.90 13.63
C LEU A 167 3.36 -9.79 12.76
N PHE A 168 2.53 -8.95 12.14
CA PHE A 168 3.00 -7.78 11.41
C PHE A 168 3.82 -6.85 12.33
N HIS A 169 3.33 -6.55 13.54
CA HIS A 169 4.06 -5.70 14.47
C HIS A 169 5.38 -6.35 14.92
N GLU A 170 5.39 -7.64 15.23
CA GLU A 170 6.61 -8.37 15.60
C GLU A 170 7.64 -8.43 14.46
N LEU A 171 7.20 -8.40 13.19
CA LEU A 171 8.09 -8.40 12.03
C LEU A 171 8.74 -7.03 11.77
N PHE A 172 8.01 -5.94 12.02
CA PHE A 172 8.47 -4.58 11.68
C PHE A 172 8.99 -3.77 12.88
N PHE A 173 8.62 -4.15 14.11
CA PHE A 173 8.98 -3.44 15.32
C PHE A 173 9.67 -4.38 16.31
N SER A 174 10.83 -3.96 16.81
CA SER A 174 11.63 -4.72 17.78
C SER A 174 11.35 -4.34 19.23
N ASN A 175 10.31 -3.56 19.47
CA ASN A 175 9.91 -3.03 20.78
C ASN A 175 8.42 -3.34 21.03
N ASP A 176 7.91 -2.96 22.20
CA ASP A 176 6.52 -3.20 22.59
C ASP A 176 5.62 -1.97 22.44
N LEU A 177 6.10 -0.83 21.92
CA LEU A 177 5.39 0.46 21.94
C LEU A 177 4.01 0.41 21.26
N TRP A 178 3.84 -0.51 20.32
CA TRP A 178 2.59 -0.77 19.61
C TRP A 178 1.51 -1.47 20.46
N LEU A 179 1.87 -2.07 21.60
CA LEU A 179 0.91 -2.62 22.57
C LEU A 179 0.33 -1.48 23.39
N LEU A 180 -0.73 -0.86 22.85
CA LEU A 180 -1.45 0.24 23.49
C LEU A 180 -2.54 -0.27 24.44
N ASP A 181 -2.74 0.41 25.57
CA ASP A 181 -3.82 0.14 26.53
C ASP A 181 -5.04 1.02 26.20
N PRO A 182 -6.20 0.46 25.82
CA PRO A 182 -7.40 1.24 25.51
C PRO A 182 -7.93 2.08 26.67
N LYS A 183 -7.45 1.89 27.91
CA LYS A 183 -7.81 2.74 29.05
C LYS A 183 -7.01 4.03 29.13
N THR A 184 -5.81 4.07 28.56
CA THR A 184 -4.89 5.22 28.67
C THR A 184 -4.52 5.82 27.32
N ASP A 185 -4.54 5.02 26.25
CA ASP A 185 -4.03 5.38 24.95
C ASP A 185 -5.23 5.62 24.00
N ILE A 186 -5.40 6.87 23.55
CA ILE A 186 -6.58 7.27 22.78
C ILE A 186 -6.54 6.73 21.35
N MET A 187 -5.35 6.53 20.78
CA MET A 187 -5.16 6.08 19.40
C MET A 187 -5.79 4.72 19.12
N ILE A 188 -5.65 3.74 20.02
CA ILE A 188 -6.29 2.42 19.83
C ILE A 188 -7.82 2.52 19.91
N ASN A 189 -8.35 3.54 20.59
CA ASN A 189 -9.78 3.84 20.60
C ASN A 189 -10.24 4.58 19.35
N MET A 190 -9.38 5.41 18.73
CA MET A 190 -9.69 6.10 17.46
C MET A 190 -9.71 5.12 16.29
N VAL A 191 -8.70 4.26 16.18
CA VAL A 191 -8.52 3.30 15.08
C VAL A 191 -8.45 1.87 15.61
N PRO A 192 -9.55 1.35 16.20
CA PRO A 192 -9.58 -0.02 16.70
C PRO A 192 -9.45 -1.04 15.56
N GLU A 193 -9.33 -2.32 15.92
CA GLU A 193 -9.09 -3.44 14.99
C GLU A 193 -9.94 -3.39 13.71
N VAL A 194 -11.24 -3.07 13.82
CA VAL A 194 -12.17 -2.97 12.69
C VAL A 194 -11.75 -1.96 11.63
N TYR A 195 -11.10 -0.87 12.02
CA TYR A 195 -10.56 0.13 11.09
C TYR A 195 -9.43 -0.48 10.26
N PHE A 196 -8.42 -1.06 10.90
CA PHE A 196 -7.29 -1.67 10.19
C PHE A 196 -7.71 -2.87 9.35
N TYR A 197 -8.68 -3.68 9.83
CA TYR A 197 -9.29 -4.73 9.02
C TYR A 197 -9.88 -4.17 7.73
N THR A 198 -10.67 -3.09 7.85
CA THR A 198 -11.28 -2.41 6.70
C THR A 198 -10.21 -1.88 5.73
N VAL A 199 -9.17 -1.23 6.25
CA VAL A 199 -8.05 -0.72 5.45
C VAL A 199 -7.37 -1.86 4.68
N VAL A 200 -6.98 -2.95 5.35
CA VAL A 200 -6.30 -4.09 4.72
C VAL A 200 -7.15 -4.70 3.62
N MET A 201 -8.44 -4.94 3.88
CA MET A 201 -9.34 -5.57 2.91
C MET A 201 -9.64 -4.66 1.71
N MET A 202 -9.88 -3.36 1.94
CA MET A 202 -10.11 -2.40 0.86
C MET A 202 -8.86 -2.21 0.00
N SER A 203 -7.68 -2.10 0.61
CA SER A 203 -6.42 -1.98 -0.12
C SER A 203 -6.13 -3.24 -0.94
N LEU A 204 -6.36 -4.43 -0.38
CA LEU A 204 -6.22 -5.68 -1.14
C LEU A 204 -7.16 -5.72 -2.34
N PHE A 205 -8.42 -5.31 -2.15
CA PHE A 205 -9.40 -5.25 -3.25
C PHE A 205 -8.95 -4.30 -4.37
N LEU A 206 -8.55 -3.06 -4.02
CA LEU A 206 -8.04 -2.08 -4.99
C LEU A 206 -6.76 -2.56 -5.69
N PHE A 207 -5.85 -3.18 -4.94
CA PHE A 207 -4.65 -3.81 -5.48
C PHE A 207 -4.98 -4.86 -6.54
N LEU A 208 -5.92 -5.77 -6.25
CA LEU A 208 -6.33 -6.83 -7.18
C LEU A 208 -6.93 -6.25 -8.47
N ILE A 209 -7.79 -5.24 -8.36
CA ILE A 209 -8.32 -4.52 -9.53
C ILE A 209 -7.18 -3.90 -10.34
N GLY A 210 -6.27 -3.19 -9.67
CA GLY A 210 -5.11 -2.57 -10.29
C GLY A 210 -4.25 -3.58 -11.05
N ILE A 211 -3.95 -4.72 -10.44
CA ILE A 211 -3.17 -5.79 -11.07
C ILE A 211 -3.88 -6.34 -12.30
N ILE A 212 -5.18 -6.60 -12.26
CA ILE A 212 -5.94 -7.10 -13.41
C ILE A 212 -5.83 -6.12 -14.58
N ILE A 213 -6.07 -4.83 -14.32
CA ILE A 213 -5.96 -3.77 -15.33
C ILE A 213 -4.53 -3.70 -15.88
N THR A 214 -3.52 -3.74 -15.02
CA THR A 214 -2.11 -3.69 -15.44
C THR A 214 -1.73 -4.90 -16.27
N VAL A 215 -2.08 -6.12 -15.88
CA VAL A 215 -1.77 -7.35 -16.63
C VAL A 215 -2.41 -7.33 -18.02
N ILE A 216 -3.67 -6.89 -18.13
CA ILE A 216 -4.34 -6.71 -19.42
C ILE A 216 -3.58 -5.67 -20.25
N SER A 217 -3.27 -4.52 -19.67
CA SER A 217 -2.59 -3.41 -20.35
C SER A 217 -1.21 -3.80 -20.87
N VAL A 218 -0.35 -4.39 -20.02
CA VAL A 218 1.01 -4.81 -20.43
C VAL A 218 0.97 -5.93 -21.48
N THR A 219 -0.04 -6.81 -21.42
CA THR A 219 -0.22 -7.86 -22.43
C THR A 219 -0.61 -7.26 -23.79
N VAL A 220 -1.53 -6.29 -23.80
CA VAL A 220 -1.94 -5.60 -25.04
C VAL A 220 -0.78 -4.79 -25.62
N ILE A 221 -0.07 -4.02 -24.80
CA ILE A 221 1.08 -3.23 -25.21
C ILE A 221 2.19 -4.14 -25.74
N GLY A 222 2.52 -5.22 -25.02
CA GLY A 222 3.52 -6.18 -25.45
C GLY A 222 3.20 -6.80 -26.81
N LYS A 223 1.93 -7.17 -27.05
CA LYS A 223 1.46 -7.66 -28.36
C LYS A 223 1.60 -6.62 -29.47
N ARG A 224 1.24 -5.35 -29.22
CA ARG A 224 1.37 -4.27 -30.20
C ARG A 224 2.84 -4.03 -30.58
N ILE A 225 3.72 -3.91 -29.59
CA ILE A 225 5.17 -3.75 -29.83
C ILE A 225 5.73 -4.94 -30.62
N LYS A 226 5.27 -6.16 -30.35
CA LYS A 226 5.66 -7.35 -31.13
C LYS A 226 5.22 -7.27 -32.58
N ALA A 227 4.01 -6.80 -32.84
CA ALA A 227 3.47 -6.65 -34.18
C ALA A 227 4.26 -5.60 -34.98
N ASP A 228 4.54 -4.44 -34.36
CA ASP A 228 5.28 -3.34 -34.98
C ASP A 228 6.75 -3.69 -35.31
N THR A 229 7.31 -4.68 -34.61
CA THR A 229 8.70 -5.12 -34.81
C THR A 229 8.84 -6.35 -35.69
N ARG A 230 7.74 -6.94 -36.19
CA ARG A 230 7.82 -8.01 -37.18
C ARG A 230 8.33 -7.44 -38.51
N PRO A 231 9.35 -8.05 -39.14
CA PRO A 231 9.77 -7.61 -40.47
C PRO A 231 8.59 -7.75 -41.44
N LEU A 232 8.32 -6.71 -42.23
CA LEU A 232 7.40 -6.79 -43.36
C LEU A 232 7.95 -7.87 -44.28
N VAL A 233 7.30 -9.03 -44.31
CA VAL A 233 7.60 -10.06 -45.31
C VAL A 233 7.27 -9.43 -46.64
N HIS A 234 8.31 -9.10 -47.42
CA HIS A 234 8.17 -8.60 -48.78
C HIS A 234 7.17 -9.49 -49.53
N ILE A 235 6.03 -8.91 -49.90
CA ILE A 235 5.21 -9.42 -50.99
C ILE A 235 6.04 -9.19 -52.26
N LYS A 236 6.94 -10.14 -52.57
CA LYS A 236 7.43 -10.31 -53.93
C LYS A 236 6.31 -11.02 -54.69
N ARG A 237 5.53 -10.24 -55.43
CA ARG A 237 4.81 -10.72 -56.62
C ARG A 237 5.80 -10.83 -57.78
#